data_AF-U6RP16-F1
#
_entry.id   AF-U6RP16-F1
#
_cell.length_a   1.000
_cell.length_b   1.000
_cell.length_c   1.000
_cell.angle_alpha   90.00
_cell.angle_beta   90.00
_cell.angle_gamma   90.00
#
_symmetry.space_group_name_H-M   'P 1'
#
loop_
_entity.id
_entity.type
_entity.pdbx_description
1 polymer ?
#
loop_
_entity_poly.entity_id
_entity_poly.type
_entity_poly.pdbx_seq_one_letter_code
_entity_poly.pdbx_strand_id
1 'polypeptide(L)' 'MNRQWKSGKILRALKAYTKILCFDYNTGKFVKKFPAIYAAVEELKVPQGSIIRVLSGKRKSTHGYYFEYETVKEE' A
#
# COMPACT_ATOMS: atom_id res chain seq x y z
N MET A 1 13.08 31.12 10.23
CA MET A 1 13.48 29.69 10.29
C MET A 1 12.23 28.84 10.48
N ASN A 2 11.54 28.49 9.40
CA ASN A 2 10.25 27.80 9.43
C ASN A 2 10.43 26.28 9.38
N ARG A 3 10.67 25.64 10.52
CA ARG A 3 10.48 24.18 10.63
C ARG A 3 9.00 23.92 10.93
N GLN A 4 8.17 23.97 9.88
CA GLN A 4 6.81 23.46 9.97
C GLN A 4 6.87 21.94 10.13
N TRP A 5 6.61 21.47 11.34
CA TRP A 5 6.42 20.05 11.64
C TRP A 5 5.07 19.62 11.07
N LYS A 6 5.01 19.35 9.76
CA LYS A 6 3.85 18.68 9.16
C LYS A 6 3.84 17.25 9.69
N SER A 7 3.11 17.07 10.78
CA SER A 7 2.94 15.83 11.52
C SER A 7 2.71 14.66 10.56
N GLY A 8 3.52 13.59 10.69
CA GLY A 8 3.48 12.41 9.82
C GLY A 8 2.13 11.69 9.73
N LYS A 9 1.13 12.10 10.52
CA LYS A 9 -0.27 11.65 10.43
C LYS A 9 -0.95 12.06 9.12
N ILE A 10 -0.74 13.28 8.62
CA ILE A 10 -1.43 13.77 7.41
C ILE A 10 -0.92 13.03 6.16
N LEU A 11 0.41 12.88 6.05
CA LEU A 11 1.04 12.13 4.96
C LEU A 11 0.63 10.65 4.95
N ARG A 12 0.40 10.06 6.13
CA ARG A 12 -0.01 8.66 6.28
C ARG A 12 -1.48 8.43 5.89
N ALA A 13 -2.35 9.40 6.17
CA ALA A 13 -3.74 9.37 5.74
C ALA A 13 -3.87 9.49 4.21
N LEU A 14 -3.14 10.41 3.57
CA LEU A 14 -3.16 10.59 2.12
C LEU A 14 -2.68 9.35 1.36
N LYS A 15 -1.64 8.67 1.86
CA LYS A 15 -1.15 7.40 1.27
C LYS A 15 -2.13 6.24 1.42
N ALA A 16 -3.06 6.30 2.37
CA ALA A 16 -4.04 5.24 2.55
C ALA A 16 -5.14 5.24 1.48
N TYR A 17 -5.38 6.40 0.85
CA TYR A 17 -6.30 6.56 -0.29
C TYR A 17 -5.64 6.30 -1.64
N THR A 18 -4.35 5.93 -1.66
CA THR A 18 -3.68 5.56 -2.90
C THR A 18 -4.15 4.17 -3.32
N LYS A 19 -4.47 4.05 -4.61
CA LYS A 19 -4.85 2.79 -5.24
C LYS A 19 -3.64 1.85 -5.22
N ILE A 20 -3.88 0.60 -4.88
CA ILE A 20 -2.83 -0.42 -4.81
C ILE A 20 -3.24 -1.66 -5.60
N LEU A 21 -2.25 -2.31 -6.19
CA LEU A 21 -2.38 -3.56 -6.91
C LEU A 21 -1.86 -4.68 -6.01
N CYS A 22 -2.61 -5.78 -5.95
CA CYS A 22 -2.25 -6.97 -5.19
C CYS A 22 -1.93 -8.12 -6.15
N PHE A 23 -0.81 -8.76 -5.87
CA PHE A 23 -0.32 -9.90 -6.63
C PHE A 23 0.01 -11.04 -5.67
N ASP A 24 -0.18 -12.27 -6.15
CA ASP A 24 0.24 -13.48 -5.44
C ASP A 24 1.76 -13.61 -5.55
N TYR A 25 2.44 -13.78 -4.42
CA TYR A 25 3.89 -13.88 -4.36
C TYR A 25 4.42 -15.21 -4.90
N ASN A 26 3.66 -16.29 -4.78
CA ASN A 26 4.07 -17.60 -5.25
C ASN A 26 3.86 -17.75 -6.76
N THR A 27 2.75 -17.23 -7.28
CA THR A 27 2.39 -17.39 -8.70
C THR A 27 2.71 -16.17 -9.56
N GLY A 28 2.96 -15.01 -8.95
CA GLY A 28 3.13 -13.73 -9.65
C GLY A 28 1.85 -13.23 -10.32
N LYS A 29 0.70 -13.87 -10.07
CA LYS A 29 -0.56 -13.52 -10.72
C LYS A 29 -1.17 -12.30 -10.07
N PHE A 30 -1.73 -11.42 -10.90
CA PHE A 30 -2.58 -10.34 -10.44
C PHE A 30 -3.82 -10.93 -9.77
N VAL A 31 -4.02 -10.56 -8.50
CA VAL A 31 -5.16 -11.03 -7.70
C VAL A 31 -6.28 -10.02 -7.83
N LYS A 32 -5.99 -8.76 -7.44
CA LYS A 32 -7.01 -7.72 -7.38
C LYS A 32 -6.39 -6.33 -7.29
N LYS A 33 -7.15 -5.33 -7.71
CA LYS A 33 -6.86 -3.91 -7.51
C LYS A 33 -7.75 -3.36 -6.41
N PHE A 34 -7.13 -2.63 -5.49
CA PHE A 34 -7.82 -1.97 -4.38
C PHE A 34 -7.80 -0.46 -4.56
N PRO A 35 -8.93 0.22 -4.33
CA PRO A 35 -8.98 1.67 -4.42
C PRO A 35 -8.19 2.36 -3.29
N ALA A 36 -7.94 1.65 -2.18
CA ALA A 36 -7.28 2.14 -0.99
C ALA A 36 -6.62 0.99 -0.22
N ILE A 37 -5.64 1.31 0.63
CA ILE A 37 -4.98 0.32 1.50
C ILE A 37 -6.01 -0.32 2.46
N TYR A 38 -6.96 0.47 2.99
CA TYR A 38 -7.98 -0.05 3.90
C TYR A 38 -8.87 -1.12 3.27
N ALA A 39 -9.24 -0.96 1.99
CA ALA A 39 -10.00 -1.98 1.26
C ALA A 39 -9.23 -3.31 1.19
N ALA A 40 -7.91 -3.25 0.99
CA ALA A 40 -7.05 -4.44 1.02
C ALA A 40 -6.95 -5.05 2.42
N VAL A 41 -6.94 -4.23 3.47
CA VAL A 41 -6.92 -4.70 4.87
C VAL A 41 -8.20 -5.47 5.20
N GLU A 42 -9.37 -4.96 4.82
CA GLU A 42 -10.65 -5.61 5.09
C GLU A 42 -10.81 -6.92 4.32
N GLU A 43 -10.44 -6.93 3.04
CA GLU A 43 -10.62 -8.09 2.18
C GLU A 43 -9.58 -9.19 2.44
N LEU A 44 -8.30 -8.82 2.57
CA LEU A 44 -7.21 -9.79 2.77
C LEU A 44 -6.97 -10.11 4.25
N LYS A 45 -7.63 -9.38 5.17
CA LYS A 45 -7.41 -9.43 6.63
C LYS A 45 -5.94 -9.23 7.03
N VAL A 46 -5.16 -8.55 6.18
CA VAL A 46 -3.75 -8.25 6.42
C VAL A 46 -3.65 -6.89 7.10
N PRO A 47 -2.89 -6.75 8.20
CA PRO A 47 -2.77 -5.47 8.89
C PRO A 47 -2.12 -4.41 8.00
N GLN A 48 -2.69 -3.20 8.03
CA GLN A 48 -2.23 -2.05 7.23
C GLN A 48 -0.71 -1.80 7.34
N GLY A 49 -0.15 -1.98 8.55
CA GLY A 49 1.28 -1.81 8.79
C GLY A 49 2.16 -2.78 8.00
N SER A 50 1.68 -4.00 7.74
CA SER A 50 2.38 -4.97 6.90
C SER A 50 2.35 -4.57 5.43
N ILE A 51 1.19 -4.12 4.94
CA ILE A 51 1.03 -3.64 3.56
C ILE A 51 1.95 -2.42 3.31
N ILE A 52 1.95 -1.44 4.22
CA ILE A 52 2.83 -0.26 4.13
C ILE A 52 4.31 -0.66 4.13
N ARG A 53 4.72 -1.67 4.92
CA ARG A 53 6.10 -2.18 4.94
C ARG A 53 6.48 -2.82 3.60
N VAL A 54 5.56 -3.52 2.95
CA VAL A 54 5.79 -4.07 1.60
C VAL A 54 5.91 -2.95 0.57
N LEU A 55 4.93 -2.03 0.55
CA LEU A 55 4.91 -0.88 -0.35
C LEU A 55 6.09 0.08 -0.19
N SER A 56 6.71 0.13 1.00
CA SER A 56 7.92 0.92 1.26
C SER A 56 9.22 0.17 1.01
N GLY A 57 9.15 -1.07 0.50
CA GLY A 57 10.32 -1.92 0.23
C GLY A 57 10.99 -2.51 1.48
N LYS A 58 10.44 -2.27 2.68
CA LYS A 58 10.96 -2.86 3.94
C LYS A 58 10.70 -4.37 4.02
N ARG A 59 9.74 -4.87 3.25
CA ARG A 59 9.41 -6.28 3.10
C ARG A 59 9.13 -6.57 1.62
N LYS A 60 9.49 -7.78 1.17
CA LYS A 60 9.24 -8.22 -0.21
C LYS A 60 7.82 -8.72 -0.43
N SER A 61 7.20 -9.27 0.61
CA SER A 61 5.84 -9.81 0.60
C SER A 61 5.27 -9.88 2.01
N THR A 62 3.95 -10.08 2.11
CA THR A 62 3.24 -10.35 3.35
C THR A 62 2.12 -11.35 3.09
N HIS A 63 2.00 -12.38 3.94
CA HIS A 63 0.94 -13.39 3.86
C HIS A 63 0.79 -14.06 2.48
N GLY A 64 1.89 -14.21 1.73
CA GLY A 64 1.86 -14.81 0.39
C GLY A 64 1.45 -13.85 -0.73
N TYR A 65 1.30 -12.55 -0.43
CA TYR A 65 1.00 -11.51 -1.41
C TYR A 65 2.06 -10.42 -1.41
N TYR A 66 2.22 -9.72 -2.53
CA TYR A 66 2.94 -8.46 -2.58
C TYR A 66 2.05 -7.37 -3.17
N PHE A 67 2.41 -6.13 -2.86
CA PHE A 67 1.59 -4.96 -3.19
C PHE A 67 2.44 -3.91 -3.86
N GLU A 68 1.85 -3.26 -4.85
CA GLU A 68 2.47 -2.15 -5.58
C GLU A 68 1.50 -0.97 -5.66
N TYR A 69 2.05 0.24 -5.74
CA TYR A 69 1.24 1.43 -5.98
C TYR A 69 0.81 1.46 -7.44
N GLU A 70 -0.47 1.74 -7.67
CA GLU A 70 -0.89 2.13 -9.00
C GLU A 70 -0.35 3.53 -9.29
N THR A 71 0.66 3.62 -10.14
CA THR A 71 1.12 4.90 -10.64
C THR A 71 0.08 5.42 -11.63
N VAL A 72 -0.57 6.54 -11.26
CA VAL A 72 -1.31 7.33 -12.23
C VAL A 72 -0.23 7.96 -13.11
N LYS A 73 0.03 7.40 -14.28
CA LYS A 73 0.72 8.14 -15.33
C LYS A 73 -0.28 9.19 -15.80
N GLU A 74 -0.04 10.44 -15.44
CA GLU A 74 -0.61 11.56 -16.18
C GLU A 74 0.02 11.51 -17.59
N GLU A 75 -0.81 11.17 -18.58
CA GLU A 75 -0.56 11.43 -20.01
C GLU A 75 -1.00 12.85 -20.36
#